data_AF-A0A9J6C012-F1
#
_entry.id   AF-A0A9J6C012-F1
#
_cell.length_a   1.000
_cell.length_b   1.000
_cell.length_c   1.000
_cell.angle_alpha   90.00
_cell.angle_beta   90.00
_cell.angle_gamma   90.00
#
_symmetry.space_group_name_H-M   'P 1'
#
loop_
_entity.id
_entity.type
_entity.pdbx_description
1 polymer ?
#
loop_
_entity_poly.entity_id
_entity_poly.type
_entity_poly.pdbx_seq_one_letter_code
_entity_poly.pdbx_strand_id
1 'polypeptide(L)'
;MIFIFFLTLFITVSLAADQLYPNQCLNQGEYLTSSNGCFKLIMQTDGNLVIYRNSNGNALWSSKTARTCTNRICMQGDGNFVTYDCANDATWAQELQEMKEVL
;
A
#
# COMPACT_ATOMS: atom_id res chain seq x y z
N MET A 1 -39.60 15.78 20.87
CA MET A 1 -38.93 14.58 20.31
C MET A 1 -37.87 15.09 19.33
N ILE A 2 -36.63 15.20 19.79
CA ILE A 2 -35.52 15.83 19.07
C ILE A 2 -34.74 14.74 18.33
N PHE A 3 -34.65 14.85 17.00
CA PHE A 3 -33.78 14.03 16.17
C PHE A 3 -32.43 14.72 16.04
N ILE A 4 -31.43 14.25 16.78
CA ILE A 4 -30.02 14.62 16.55
C ILE A 4 -29.54 13.79 15.36
N PHE A 5 -29.49 14.40 14.18
CA PHE A 5 -28.71 13.88 13.07
C PHE A 5 -27.23 14.04 13.43
N PHE A 6 -26.59 12.94 13.81
CA PHE A 6 -25.14 12.85 13.90
C PHE A 6 -24.58 13.03 12.48
N LEU A 7 -24.24 14.27 12.13
CA LEU A 7 -23.38 14.53 10.98
C LEU A 7 -21.98 14.04 11.37
N THR A 8 -21.72 12.74 11.19
CA THR A 8 -20.34 12.25 11.14
C THR A 8 -19.73 12.84 9.88
N LEU A 9 -19.07 13.96 10.07
CA LEU A 9 -18.18 14.57 9.12
C LEU A 9 -17.08 13.55 8.80
N PHE A 10 -17.20 12.84 7.67
CA PHE A 10 -16.06 12.16 7.07
C PHE A 10 -15.13 13.26 6.52
N ILE A 11 -14.36 13.91 7.39
CA ILE A 11 -13.12 14.53 6.93
C ILE A 11 -12.21 13.34 6.64
N THR A 12 -12.15 12.90 5.39
CA THR A 12 -10.97 12.16 4.95
C THR A 12 -9.84 13.17 4.89
N VAL A 13 -9.26 13.48 6.06
CA VAL A 13 -7.86 13.87 6.05
C VAL A 13 -7.16 12.57 5.70
N SER A 14 -6.81 12.40 4.42
CA SER A 14 -5.81 11.41 4.06
C SER A 14 -4.48 11.92 4.62
N LEU A 15 -4.32 11.74 5.93
CA LEU A 15 -3.00 11.60 6.53
C LEU A 15 -2.55 10.24 6.01
N ALA A 16 -1.56 10.22 5.13
CA ALA A 16 -1.06 8.98 4.57
C ALA A 16 -0.87 7.97 5.69
N ALA A 17 -1.69 6.92 5.68
CA ALA A 17 -1.73 5.95 6.77
C ALA A 17 -0.35 5.27 6.88
N ASP A 18 0.01 4.81 8.06
CA ASP A 18 1.25 4.06 8.29
C ASP A 18 1.04 2.54 8.26
N GLN A 19 -0.21 2.10 8.10
CA GLN A 19 -0.61 0.70 8.11
C GLN A 19 -1.59 0.38 6.98
N LEU A 20 -1.47 -0.83 6.43
CA LEU A 20 -2.48 -1.47 5.58
C LEU A 20 -3.07 -2.64 6.36
N TYR A 21 -4.35 -2.57 6.69
CA TYR A 21 -5.05 -3.65 7.41
C TYR A 21 -5.47 -4.78 6.47
N PRO A 22 -5.76 -5.98 7.00
CA PRO A 22 -6.30 -7.07 6.21
C PRO A 22 -7.52 -6.64 5.37
N ASN A 23 -7.56 -7.13 4.13
CA ASN A 23 -8.50 -6.81 3.06
C ASN A 23 -8.47 -5.35 2.55
N GLN A 24 -7.44 -4.57 2.90
CA GLN A 24 -7.21 -3.25 2.31
C GLN A 24 -6.19 -3.32 1.18
N CYS A 25 -6.31 -2.37 0.25
CA CYS A 25 -5.44 -2.26 -0.90
C CYS A 25 -4.93 -0.83 -1.08
N LEU A 26 -3.76 -0.71 -1.71
CA LEU A 26 -3.30 0.52 -2.34
C LEU A 26 -3.48 0.38 -3.85
N ASN A 27 -4.31 1.23 -4.43
CA ASN A 27 -4.43 1.41 -5.87
C ASN A 27 -3.30 2.30 -6.39
N GLN A 28 -3.13 2.35 -7.71
CA GLN A 28 -2.19 3.28 -8.34
C GLN A 28 -2.37 4.72 -7.84
N GLY A 29 -1.25 5.35 -7.46
CA GLY A 29 -1.19 6.69 -6.89
C GLY A 29 -1.37 6.73 -5.37
N GLU A 30 -1.91 5.67 -4.75
CA GLU A 30 -2.07 5.59 -3.30
C GLU A 30 -0.78 5.15 -2.62
N TYR A 31 -0.61 5.62 -1.39
CA TYR A 31 0.61 5.41 -0.63
C TYR A 31 0.37 5.39 0.86
N LEU A 32 1.26 4.70 1.57
CA LEU A 32 1.44 4.77 3.00
C LEU A 32 2.67 5.62 3.33
N THR A 33 2.66 6.25 4.49
CA THR A 33 3.82 6.95 5.04
C THR A 33 4.10 6.41 6.43
N SER A 34 5.35 6.08 6.73
CA SER A 34 5.73 5.61 8.06
C SER A 34 5.35 6.63 9.14
N SER A 35 5.06 6.19 10.37
CA SER A 35 4.57 7.07 11.44
C SER A 35 5.50 8.25 11.76
N ASN A 36 6.80 8.10 11.50
CA ASN A 36 7.82 9.15 11.65
C ASN A 36 8.00 10.04 10.41
N GLY A 37 7.23 9.82 9.34
CA GLY A 37 7.28 10.58 8.09
C GLY A 37 8.51 10.28 7.21
N CYS A 38 9.42 9.39 7.60
CA CYS A 38 10.69 9.19 6.90
C CYS A 38 10.60 8.33 5.64
N PHE A 39 9.59 7.45 5.54
CA PHE A 39 9.47 6.51 4.45
C PHE A 39 8.09 6.55 3.81
N LYS A 40 8.03 6.25 2.51
CA LYS A 40 6.80 6.16 1.75
C LYS A 40 6.78 4.86 0.96
N LEU A 41 5.72 4.07 1.12
CA LEU A 41 5.40 2.93 0.25
C LEU A 41 4.31 3.38 -0.72
N ILE A 42 4.58 3.36 -2.03
CA ILE A 42 3.64 3.85 -3.05
C ILE A 42 3.44 2.82 -4.15
N MET A 43 2.18 2.57 -4.49
CA MET A 43 1.82 1.87 -5.72
C MET A 43 1.82 2.91 -6.85
N GLN A 44 2.90 2.98 -7.63
CA GLN A 44 3.06 3.98 -8.68
C GLN A 44 2.11 3.72 -9.86
N THR A 45 1.77 4.78 -10.61
CA THR A 45 0.89 4.71 -11.79
C THR A 45 1.51 3.97 -12.98
N ASP A 46 2.82 3.73 -12.94
CA ASP A 46 3.52 2.91 -13.93
C ASP A 46 3.49 1.40 -13.60
N GLY A 47 2.75 1.01 -12.55
CA GLY A 47 2.62 -0.38 -12.11
C GLY A 47 3.74 -0.88 -11.21
N ASN A 48 4.62 -0.01 -10.73
CA ASN A 48 5.69 -0.37 -9.81
C ASN A 48 5.31 -0.08 -8.34
N LEU A 49 5.57 -1.03 -7.43
CA LEU A 49 5.49 -0.77 -5.99
C LEU A 49 6.88 -0.37 -5.49
N VAL A 50 7.00 0.79 -4.84
CA VAL A 50 8.30 1.35 -4.45
C VAL A 50 8.30 1.88 -3.03
N ILE A 51 9.40 1.65 -2.31
CA ILE A 51 9.70 2.29 -1.03
C ILE A 51 10.70 3.41 -1.26
N TYR A 52 10.34 4.62 -0.85
CA TYR A 52 11.21 5.79 -0.88
C TYR A 52 11.61 6.23 0.52
N ARG A 53 12.82 6.78 0.65
CA ARG A 53 13.19 7.66 1.77
C ARG A 53 12.73 9.09 1.44
N ASN A 54 11.82 9.65 2.24
CA ASN A 54 11.25 10.97 1.98
C ASN A 54 12.28 12.11 2.07
N SER A 55 13.33 11.97 2.88
CA SER A 55 14.32 13.04 3.09
C SER A 55 15.09 13.44 1.83
N ASN A 56 15.22 12.54 0.85
CA ASN A 56 15.97 12.77 -0.39
C ASN A 56 15.35 12.13 -1.64
N GLY A 57 14.17 11.52 -1.52
CA GLY A 57 13.50 10.83 -2.62
C GLY A 57 14.23 9.58 -3.12
N ASN A 58 15.18 9.03 -2.36
CA ASN A 58 15.92 7.84 -2.79
C ASN A 58 15.02 6.59 -2.74
N ALA A 59 14.96 5.84 -3.84
CA ALA A 59 14.30 4.55 -3.89
C ALA A 59 15.15 3.51 -3.14
N LEU A 60 14.61 2.98 -2.05
CA LEU A 60 15.28 1.97 -1.22
C LEU A 60 15.00 0.55 -1.73
N TRP A 61 13.79 0.32 -2.24
CA TRP A 61 13.36 -0.97 -2.78
C TRP A 61 12.26 -0.78 -3.83
N SER A 62 12.14 -1.72 -4.76
CA SER A 62 11.10 -1.75 -5.79
C SER A 62 10.73 -3.20 -6.15
N SER A 63 9.45 -3.43 -6.46
CA SER A 63 8.94 -4.70 -6.97
C SER A 63 9.43 -5.04 -8.39
N LYS A 64 10.01 -4.06 -9.10
CA LYS A 64 10.47 -4.18 -10.50
C LYS A 64 9.35 -4.57 -11.48
N THR A 65 8.12 -4.13 -11.19
CA THR A 65 6.93 -4.38 -12.02
C THR A 65 6.54 -3.16 -12.86
N ALA A 66 7.44 -2.19 -13.02
CA ALA A 66 7.20 -1.02 -13.88
C ALA A 66 6.85 -1.44 -15.31
N ARG A 67 5.92 -0.71 -15.94
CA ARG A 67 5.37 -0.96 -17.29
C ARG A 67 4.60 -2.28 -17.42
N THR A 68 4.28 -2.94 -16.31
CA THR A 68 3.25 -3.99 -16.29
C THR A 68 1.88 -3.33 -16.09
N CYS A 69 0.79 -4.10 -16.25
CA CYS A 69 -0.53 -3.59 -15.94
C CYS A 69 -0.94 -3.77 -14.46
N THR A 70 0.04 -3.99 -13.56
CA THR A 70 -0.17 -4.03 -12.10
C THR A 70 -0.83 -2.74 -11.63
N ASN A 71 -1.98 -2.84 -10.97
CA ASN A 71 -2.79 -1.67 -10.61
C ASN A 71 -3.08 -1.52 -9.11
N ARG A 72 -2.83 -2.55 -8.32
CA ARG A 72 -2.96 -2.47 -6.87
C ARG A 72 -2.13 -3.52 -6.15
N ILE A 73 -1.91 -3.27 -4.87
CA ILE A 73 -1.41 -4.26 -3.92
C ILE A 73 -2.34 -4.32 -2.73
N CYS A 74 -2.68 -5.52 -2.27
CA CYS A 74 -3.59 -5.75 -1.17
C CYS A 74 -2.93 -6.57 -0.06
N MET A 75 -3.20 -6.19 1.19
CA MET A 75 -3.00 -7.09 2.32
C MET A 75 -4.23 -8.01 2.39
N GLN A 76 -4.08 -9.27 2.02
CA GLN A 76 -5.16 -10.25 2.04
C GLN A 76 -5.50 -10.66 3.48
N GLY A 77 -6.73 -11.16 3.68
CA GLY A 77 -7.22 -11.62 4.99
C GLY A 77 -6.43 -12.79 5.60
N ASP A 78 -5.69 -13.53 4.77
CA ASP A 78 -4.85 -14.65 5.14
C ASP A 78 -3.41 -14.25 5.50
N GLY A 79 -3.08 -12.95 5.45
CA GLY A 79 -1.76 -12.42 5.79
C GLY A 79 -0.82 -12.24 4.61
N ASN A 80 -1.25 -12.55 3.38
CA ASN A 80 -0.43 -12.38 2.19
C ASN A 80 -0.47 -10.94 1.64
N PHE A 81 0.66 -10.43 1.18
CA PHE A 81 0.76 -9.12 0.53
C PHE A 81 0.92 -9.30 -0.97
N VAL A 82 -0.15 -9.05 -1.72
CA VAL A 82 -0.31 -9.55 -3.11
C VAL A 82 -0.57 -8.41 -4.08
N THR A 83 0.18 -8.40 -5.19
CA THR A 83 -0.09 -7.48 -6.30
C THR A 83 -1.15 -8.06 -7.22
N TYR A 84 -2.00 -7.18 -7.77
CA TYR A 84 -2.96 -7.53 -8.79
C TYR A 84 -2.74 -6.69 -10.04
N ASP A 85 -3.00 -7.30 -11.18
CA ASP A 85 -2.98 -6.63 -12.47
C ASP A 85 -4.35 -6.12 -12.92
N CYS A 86 -4.35 -5.52 -14.11
CA CYS A 86 -5.52 -4.98 -14.77
C CYS A 86 -6.58 -6.05 -15.11
N ALA A 87 -6.18 -7.31 -15.26
CA ALA A 87 -7.07 -8.45 -15.47
C ALA A 87 -7.60 -9.03 -14.14
N ASN A 88 -7.17 -8.46 -13.01
CA ASN A 88 -7.48 -8.91 -11.66
C ASN A 88 -6.76 -10.20 -11.27
N ASP A 89 -5.71 -10.57 -12.00
CA ASP A 89 -4.88 -11.73 -11.70
C ASP A 89 -3.83 -11.35 -10.66
N ALA A 90 -3.55 -12.29 -9.74
CA ALA A 90 -2.52 -12.11 -8.73
C ALA A 90 -1.14 -12.29 -9.40
N THR A 91 -0.33 -11.23 -9.40
CA THR A 91 0.94 -11.20 -10.15
C THR A 91 2.18 -11.42 -9.32
N TRP A 92 2.05 -11.42 -7.99
CA TRP A 92 3.11 -11.84 -7.07
C TRP A 92 2.58 -12.05 -5.64
N ALA A 93 3.03 -13.14 -5.01
CA ALA A 93 2.98 -13.38 -3.58
C ALA A 93 4.36 -13.89 -3.17
N GLN A 94 5.13 -13.16 -2.34
CA GLN A 94 6.15 -13.85 -1.54
C GLN A 94 5.41 -14.55 -0.42
N GLU A 95 5.30 -15.87 -0.54
CA GLU A 95 5.26 -16.74 0.62
C GLU A 95 6.54 -16.45 1.42
N LEU A 96 6.38 -15.84 2.61
CA LEU A 96 7.48 -15.45 3.50
C LEU A 96 8.18 -16.71 4.06
N GLN A 97 9.00 -17.37 3.24
CA GLN A 97 9.92 -18.42 3.69
C GLN A 97 11.33 -17.86 4.03
N GLU A 98 11.71 -16.68 3.51
CA GLU A 98 13.13 -16.22 3.58
C GLU A 98 13.44 -15.12 4.61
N MET A 99 12.46 -14.60 5.37
CA MET A 99 12.71 -13.64 6.45
C MET A 99 12.81 -14.29 7.84
N LYS A 100 13.46 -15.48 7.93
CA LYS A 100 13.79 -16.14 9.20
C LYS A 100 15.28 -16.10 9.58
N GLU A 101 16.17 -15.54 8.76
CA GLU A 101 17.62 -15.57 9.04
C GLU A 101 18.29 -14.19 9.25
N VAL A 102 17.52 -13.11 9.49
CA VAL A 102 18.10 -11.80 9.87
C VAL A 102 17.54 -11.26 11.18
N LEU A 103 17.12 -12.15 12.09
CA LEU A 103 16.94 -11.86 13.51
C LEU A 103 17.53 -13.00 14.35
#